data_AF-A0A9X6XIM9-F1
#
_entry.id   AF-A0A9X6XIM9-F1
#
_cell.length_a   1.000
_cell.length_b   1.000
_cell.length_c   1.000
_cell.angle_alpha   90.00
_cell.angle_beta   90.00
_cell.angle_gamma   90.00
#
_symmetry.space_group_name_H-M   'P 1'
#
loop_
_entity.id
_entity.type
_entity.pdbx_description
1 polymer ?
#
loop_
_entity_poly.entity_id
_entity_poly.type
_entity_poly.pdbx_seq_one_letter_code
_entity_poly.pdbx_strand_id
1 'polypeptide(L)'
;MIIWTIQPYSVYQQLESKGQFYCDPEKSENLKENNFQVAYNWIIKQMKRRKILPHKDVKVPLWAWYRRDYKHVRPDFRWIRDSEIEVCMEINIPEEKVLLSDFEAWHFVLNDWYYSPATNEQEWE
;
A
#
# COMPACT_ATOMS: atom_id res chain seq x y z
N MET A 1 3.13 -15.31 -0.71
CA MET A 1 2.51 -14.77 0.52
C MET A 1 1.06 -14.39 0.26
N ILE A 2 0.23 -14.48 1.30
CA ILE A 2 -1.14 -13.97 1.27
C ILE A 2 -1.13 -12.52 1.77
N ILE A 3 -1.86 -11.64 1.09
CA ILE A 3 -2.09 -10.25 1.49
C ILE A 3 -3.54 -9.86 1.19
N TRP A 4 -4.04 -8.79 1.81
CA TRP A 4 -5.42 -8.33 1.61
C TRP A 4 -5.47 -6.88 1.18
N THR A 5 -6.21 -6.57 0.12
CA THR A 5 -6.48 -5.19 -0.30
C THR A 5 -7.96 -4.88 -0.18
N ILE A 6 -8.26 -3.68 0.32
CA ILE A 6 -9.63 -3.15 0.38
C ILE A 6 -9.82 -2.25 -0.82
N GLN A 7 -10.85 -2.52 -1.62
CA GLN A 7 -11.10 -1.81 -2.85
C GLN A 7 -12.60 -1.56 -3.03
N PRO A 8 -13.00 -0.51 -3.77
CA PRO A 8 -14.36 -0.35 -4.24
C PRO A 8 -14.80 -1.59 -5.04
N TYR A 9 -16.09 -1.96 -4.94
CA TYR A 9 -16.64 -3.12 -5.66
C TYR A 9 -16.38 -3.07 -7.18
N SER A 10 -16.31 -1.87 -7.76
CA SER A 10 -16.01 -1.67 -9.18
C SER A 10 -14.62 -2.15 -9.61
N VAL A 11 -13.65 -2.27 -8.70
CA VAL A 11 -12.34 -2.86 -8.97
C VAL A 11 -12.46 -4.37 -9.13
N TYR A 12 -13.24 -5.03 -8.27
CA TYR A 12 -13.53 -6.46 -8.38
C TYR A 12 -14.26 -6.78 -9.69
N GLN A 13 -15.27 -5.99 -10.07
CA GLN A 13 -15.95 -6.15 -11.36
C GLN A 13 -15.00 -5.99 -12.56
N GLN A 14 -14.02 -5.10 -12.48
CA GLN A 14 -12.98 -4.96 -13.52
C GLN A 14 -12.06 -6.18 -13.59
N LEU A 15 -11.67 -6.73 -12.45
CA LEU A 15 -10.86 -7.95 -12.39
C LEU A 15 -11.62 -9.15 -12.97
N GLU A 16 -12.89 -9.34 -12.61
CA GLU A 16 -13.74 -10.41 -13.17
C GLU A 16 -13.89 -10.29 -14.68
N SER A 17 -14.07 -9.07 -15.20
CA SER A 17 -14.30 -8.85 -16.64
C SER A 17 -13.04 -8.83 -17.50
N LYS A 18 -11.92 -8.32 -16.99
CA LYS A 18 -10.68 -8.08 -17.76
C LYS A 18 -9.52 -8.99 -17.36
N GLY A 19 -9.62 -9.68 -16.22
CA GLY A 19 -8.54 -10.48 -15.62
C GLY A 19 -7.38 -9.65 -15.05
N GLN A 20 -7.43 -8.33 -15.12
CA GLN A 20 -6.36 -7.44 -14.65
C GLN A 20 -6.91 -6.07 -14.24
N PHE A 21 -6.19 -5.42 -13.32
CA PHE A 21 -6.45 -4.08 -12.87
C PHE A 21 -5.11 -3.36 -12.64
N TYR A 22 -5.06 -2.09 -13.04
CA TYR A 22 -3.96 -1.18 -12.76
C TYR A 22 -4.53 0.06 -12.11
N CYS A 23 -3.86 0.57 -11.07
CA CYS A 23 -4.26 1.83 -10.46
C CYS A 23 -4.22 2.96 -11.47
N ASP A 24 -5.30 3.73 -11.49
CA ASP A 24 -5.40 5.00 -12.21
C ASP A 24 -5.10 6.14 -11.22
N PRO A 25 -3.92 6.78 -11.28
CA PRO A 25 -3.53 7.81 -10.32
C PRO A 25 -4.51 8.98 -10.27
N GLU A 26 -5.18 9.30 -11.38
CA GLU A 26 -6.14 10.41 -11.47
C GLU A 26 -7.39 10.19 -10.62
N LYS A 27 -7.67 8.94 -10.23
CA LYS A 27 -8.79 8.59 -9.35
C LYS A 27 -8.42 8.62 -7.87
N SER A 28 -7.17 8.90 -7.52
CA SER A 28 -6.72 8.97 -6.14
C SER A 28 -6.78 10.42 -5.64
N GLU A 29 -7.62 10.69 -4.66
CA GLU A 29 -7.67 12.00 -3.99
C GLU A 29 -6.32 12.34 -3.34
N ASN A 30 -5.70 11.36 -2.67
CA ASN A 30 -4.39 11.54 -2.02
C ASN A 30 -3.30 11.95 -3.01
N LEU A 31 -3.25 11.35 -4.21
CA LEU A 31 -2.22 11.69 -5.21
C LEU A 31 -2.41 13.08 -5.83
N LYS A 32 -3.51 13.80 -5.53
CA LYS A 32 -3.64 15.22 -5.88
C LYS A 32 -2.78 16.11 -4.98
N GLU A 33 -2.38 15.63 -3.82
CA GLU A 33 -1.52 16.37 -2.88
C GLU A 33 -0.03 16.09 -3.11
N ASN A 34 0.79 17.13 -3.01
CA ASN A 34 2.23 17.04 -3.34
C ASN A 34 3.01 16.15 -2.37
N ASN A 35 2.70 16.16 -1.08
CA ASN A 35 3.30 15.28 -0.07
C ASN A 35 3.14 13.79 -0.44
N PHE A 36 1.93 13.38 -0.81
CA PHE A 36 1.65 12.02 -1.26
C PHE A 36 2.41 11.69 -2.55
N GLN A 37 2.46 12.59 -3.53
CA GLN A 37 3.23 12.36 -4.76
C GLN A 37 4.72 12.12 -4.47
N VAL A 38 5.33 12.96 -3.63
CA VAL A 38 6.73 12.82 -3.23
C VAL A 38 6.96 11.49 -2.49
N ALA A 39 6.09 11.15 -1.55
CA ALA A 39 6.20 9.92 -0.76
C ALA A 39 6.03 8.67 -1.63
N TYR A 40 5.06 8.66 -2.55
CA TYR A 40 4.87 7.55 -3.50
C TYR A 40 6.08 7.40 -4.44
N ASN A 41 6.64 8.50 -4.91
CA ASN A 41 7.88 8.46 -5.70
C ASN A 41 9.04 7.85 -4.90
N TRP A 42 9.13 8.13 -3.60
CA TRP A 42 10.09 7.48 -2.72
C TRP A 42 9.85 5.97 -2.62
N ILE A 43 8.61 5.52 -2.41
CA ILE A 43 8.25 4.09 -2.38
C ILE A 43 8.63 3.40 -3.68
N ILE A 44 8.30 4.00 -4.83
CA ILE A 44 8.63 3.45 -6.15
C ILE A 44 10.16 3.32 -6.31
N LYS A 45 10.95 4.28 -5.81
CA LYS A 45 12.42 4.16 -5.77
C LYS A 45 12.86 2.99 -4.89
N GLN A 46 12.24 2.79 -3.72
CA GLN A 46 12.54 1.67 -2.84
C GLN A 46 12.22 0.30 -3.47
N MET A 47 11.11 0.20 -4.21
CA MET A 47 10.74 -0.99 -4.99
C MET A 47 11.79 -1.29 -6.06
N LYS A 48 12.15 -0.28 -6.87
CA LYS A 48 13.16 -0.41 -7.93
C LYS A 48 14.53 -0.84 -7.39
N ARG A 49 14.97 -0.27 -6.27
CA ARG A 49 16.24 -0.66 -5.60
C ARG A 49 16.26 -2.13 -5.19
N ARG A 50 15.11 -2.70 -4.85
CA ARG A 50 14.93 -4.12 -4.47
C ARG A 50 14.58 -5.01 -5.66
N LYS A 51 14.67 -4.51 -6.89
CA LYS A 51 14.33 -5.22 -8.13
C LYS A 51 12.86 -5.67 -8.21
N ILE A 52 11.99 -5.00 -7.47
CA ILE A 52 10.54 -5.17 -7.59
C ILE A 52 10.08 -4.30 -8.76
N LEU A 53 10.02 -4.90 -9.95
CA LEU A 53 9.72 -4.20 -11.19
C LEU A 53 8.25 -4.40 -11.55
N PRO A 54 7.47 -3.32 -11.73
CA PRO A 54 6.07 -3.45 -12.10
C PRO A 54 5.91 -3.71 -13.60
N HIS A 55 4.71 -4.12 -14.01
CA HIS A 55 4.34 -4.15 -15.43
C HIS A 55 4.43 -2.73 -16.03
N LYS A 56 4.73 -2.60 -17.33
CA LYS A 56 4.96 -1.31 -18.00
C LYS A 56 3.79 -0.32 -17.88
N ASP A 57 2.57 -0.84 -17.73
CA ASP A 57 1.34 -0.03 -17.67
C ASP A 57 0.99 0.41 -16.23
N VAL A 58 1.74 -0.06 -15.22
CA VAL A 58 1.56 0.32 -13.83
C VAL A 58 2.25 1.64 -13.55
N LYS A 59 1.49 2.65 -13.13
CA LYS A 59 2.00 3.98 -12.79
C LYS A 59 2.36 4.11 -11.31
N VAL A 60 1.54 3.54 -10.43
CA VAL A 60 1.69 3.62 -8.97
C VAL A 60 1.41 2.25 -8.33
N PRO A 61 2.04 1.93 -7.19
CA PRO A 61 1.78 0.69 -6.46
C PRO A 61 0.38 0.66 -5.85
N LEU A 62 -0.07 -0.56 -5.55
CA LEU A 62 -1.29 -0.83 -4.78
C LEU A 62 -0.94 -1.14 -3.34
N TRP A 63 -1.73 -0.60 -2.41
CA TRP A 63 -1.60 -0.93 -0.99
C TRP A 63 -2.36 -2.21 -0.65
N ALA A 64 -1.74 -3.01 0.21
CA ALA A 64 -2.32 -4.21 0.77
C ALA A 64 -1.76 -4.46 2.17
N TRP A 65 -2.57 -5.09 3.00
CA TRP A 65 -2.24 -5.48 4.36
C TRP A 65 -1.61 -6.86 4.37
N TYR A 66 -0.46 -6.99 5.02
CA TYR A 66 0.17 -8.28 5.31
C TYR A 66 -0.03 -8.69 6.77
N ARG A 67 0.20 -7.79 7.73
CA ARG A 67 0.01 -8.04 9.16
C ARG A 67 -0.68 -6.85 9.81
N ARG A 68 -1.36 -7.11 10.92
CA ARG A 68 -1.86 -6.10 11.86
C ARG A 68 -1.60 -6.59 13.27
N ASP A 69 -1.17 -5.70 14.17
CA ASP A 69 -0.86 -6.04 15.56
C ASP A 69 0.09 -7.24 15.68
N TYR A 70 1.10 -7.26 14.80
CA TYR A 70 2.10 -8.34 14.64
C TYR A 70 1.53 -9.71 14.23
N LYS A 71 0.24 -9.81 13.93
CA LYS A 71 -0.44 -11.05 13.54
C LYS A 71 -0.75 -11.04 12.04
N HIS A 72 -0.52 -12.18 11.40
CA HIS A 72 -0.93 -12.41 10.01
C HIS A 72 -2.37 -12.94 10.01
N VAL A 73 -3.32 -12.02 10.06
CA VAL A 73 -4.76 -12.32 10.07
C VAL A 73 -5.47 -11.43 9.08
N ARG A 74 -6.51 -11.97 8.43
CA ARG A 74 -7.35 -11.20 7.51
C ARG A 74 -7.90 -9.97 8.26
N PRO A 75 -7.69 -8.76 7.74
CA PRO A 75 -8.20 -7.58 8.40
C PRO A 75 -9.72 -7.51 8.27
N ASP A 76 -10.37 -7.09 9.36
CA ASP A 76 -11.79 -6.77 9.39
C ASP A 76 -11.95 -5.25 9.47
N PHE A 77 -12.35 -4.65 8.34
CA PHE A 77 -12.60 -3.22 8.20
C PHE A 77 -14.09 -2.90 8.09
N ARG A 78 -15.02 -3.79 8.47
CA ARG A 78 -16.47 -3.49 8.35
C ARG A 78 -16.93 -2.24 9.11
N TRP A 79 -16.10 -1.73 10.03
CA TRP A 79 -16.33 -0.55 10.87
C TRP A 79 -15.83 0.76 10.23
N ILE A 80 -15.03 0.69 9.15
CA ILE A 80 -14.42 1.84 8.46
C ILE A 80 -14.70 1.65 6.97
N ARG A 81 -15.29 2.65 6.30
CA ARG A 81 -15.66 2.54 4.89
C ARG A 81 -15.17 3.78 4.14
N ASP A 82 -14.35 3.58 3.12
CA ASP A 82 -13.88 4.62 2.19
C ASP A 82 -14.79 4.71 0.96
N SER A 83 -15.71 3.75 0.77
CA SER A 83 -16.70 3.70 -0.31
C SER A 83 -18.04 3.10 0.14
N GLU A 84 -19.10 3.35 -0.63
CA GLU A 84 -20.45 2.83 -0.37
C GLU A 84 -20.50 1.29 -0.36
N ILE A 85 -19.74 0.65 -1.25
CA ILE A 85 -19.57 -0.80 -1.32
C ILE A 85 -18.09 -1.12 -1.56
N GLU A 86 -17.53 -1.89 -0.64
CA GLU A 86 -16.14 -2.31 -0.64
C GLU A 86 -16.02 -3.82 -0.55
N VAL A 87 -14.94 -4.33 -1.11
CA VAL A 87 -14.55 -5.73 -1.02
C VAL A 87 -13.17 -5.84 -0.42
N CYS A 88 -13.00 -6.88 0.41
CA CYS A 88 -11.70 -7.30 0.91
C CYS A 88 -11.24 -8.49 0.06
N MET A 89 -10.31 -8.22 -0.86
CA MET A 89 -9.75 -9.24 -1.75
C MET A 89 -8.50 -9.84 -1.13
N GLU A 90 -8.48 -11.17 -1.04
CA GLU A 90 -7.30 -11.96 -0.67
C GLU A 90 -6.48 -12.27 -1.91
N ILE A 91 -5.19 -11.95 -1.88
CA ILE A 91 -4.29 -12.10 -3.01
C ILE A 91 -3.14 -13.00 -2.58
N ASN A 92 -2.92 -14.08 -3.32
CA ASN A 92 -1.70 -14.87 -3.23
C ASN A 92 -0.68 -14.37 -4.24
N ILE A 93 0.41 -13.77 -3.77
CA ILE A 93 1.45 -13.14 -4.59
C ILE A 93 2.85 -13.59 -4.15
N PRO A 94 3.82 -13.76 -5.06
CA PRO A 94 5.21 -14.02 -4.67
C PRO A 94 5.80 -12.87 -3.81
N GLU A 95 6.59 -13.22 -2.81
CA GLU A 95 7.14 -12.25 -1.84
C GLU A 95 8.07 -11.24 -2.50
N GLU A 96 8.84 -11.68 -3.50
CA GLU A 96 9.74 -10.86 -4.29
C GLU A 96 9.03 -9.80 -5.14
N LYS A 97 7.69 -9.84 -5.22
CA LYS A 97 6.87 -8.82 -5.88
C LYS A 97 6.28 -7.79 -4.91
N VAL A 98 6.56 -7.91 -3.61
CA VAL A 98 5.96 -7.08 -2.56
C VAL A 98 7.03 -6.27 -1.84
N LEU A 99 6.78 -4.97 -1.67
CA LEU A 99 7.53 -4.15 -0.73
C LEU A 99 6.76 -4.10 0.59
N LEU A 100 7.32 -4.73 1.62
CA LEU A 100 6.81 -4.57 2.98
C LEU A 100 7.24 -3.22 3.55
N SER A 101 6.30 -2.51 4.15
CA SER A 101 6.51 -1.28 4.89
C SER A 101 5.69 -1.32 6.18
N ASP A 102 6.16 -0.59 7.18
CA ASP A 102 5.41 -0.37 8.41
C ASP A 102 4.42 0.79 8.22
N PHE A 103 3.18 0.59 8.66
CA PHE A 103 2.09 1.54 8.46
C PHE A 103 2.33 2.85 9.23
N GLU A 104 2.88 2.77 10.44
CA GLU A 104 3.16 3.96 11.25
C GLU A 104 4.40 4.68 10.71
N ALA A 105 5.47 3.95 10.41
CA ALA A 105 6.70 4.52 9.87
C ALA A 105 6.49 5.19 8.50
N TRP A 106 5.50 4.75 7.72
CA TRP A 106 5.11 5.41 6.46
C TRP A 106 4.78 6.90 6.66
N HIS A 107 4.18 7.28 7.79
CA HIS A 107 3.84 8.69 8.06
C HIS A 107 5.07 9.59 8.12
N PHE A 108 6.25 9.07 8.48
CA PHE A 108 7.48 9.85 8.45
C PHE A 108 7.94 10.15 7.02
N VAL A 109 7.82 9.18 6.12
CA VAL A 109 8.09 9.40 4.68
C VAL A 109 7.06 10.36 4.09
N LEU A 110 5.78 10.21 4.46
CA LEU A 110 4.69 11.05 3.97
C LEU A 110 4.88 12.52 4.35
N ASN A 111 5.32 12.79 5.57
CA ASN A 111 5.47 14.15 6.10
C ASN A 111 6.89 14.72 5.97
N ASP A 112 7.81 14.02 5.30
CA ASP A 112 9.23 14.36 5.22
C ASP A 112 9.87 14.60 6.59
N TRP A 113 9.53 13.73 7.54
CA TRP A 113 10.04 13.78 8.91
C TRP A 113 11.26 12.89 9.10
N TYR A 114 12.09 13.27 10.05
CA TYR A 114 13.20 12.44 10.50
C TYR A 114 12.67 11.20 11.23
N TYR A 115 13.00 10.01 10.72
CA TYR A 115 12.73 8.74 11.38
C TYR A 115 13.95 8.32 12.20
N SER A 116 13.87 8.53 13.52
CA SER A 116 14.96 8.19 14.44
C SER A 116 15.22 6.68 14.43
N PRO A 117 16.50 6.24 14.42
CA PRO A 117 16.84 4.84 14.57
C PRO A 117 16.69 4.33 16.01
N ALA A 118 16.41 5.22 16.97
CA ALA A 118 16.26 4.89 18.37
C ALA A 118 15.13 3.89 18.60
N THR A 119 15.44 2.82 19.32
CA THR A 119 14.55 1.70 19.62
C THR A 119 14.04 1.72 21.06
N ASN A 120 14.53 2.65 21.88
CA ASN A 120 14.16 2.85 23.27
C ASN A 120 14.38 4.33 23.67
N GLU A 121 13.91 4.70 24.86
CA GLU A 121 13.96 6.08 25.38
C GLU A 121 15.40 6.58 25.57
N GLN A 122 16.33 5.73 25.98
CA GLN A 122 17.74 6.08 26.23
C GLN A 122 18.50 6.42 24.95
N GLU A 123 18.15 5.79 23.83
CA GLU A 123 18.70 6.11 22.50
C GLU A 123 18.12 7.41 21.91
N TRP A 124 17.01 7.88 22.49
CA TRP A 124 16.28 9.06 22.05
C TRP A 124 16.75 10.35 22.73
N GLU A 125 17.25 10.24 23.96
CA GLU A 125 17.89 11.32 24.74
C GLU A 125 19.29 11.68 24.22
#